data_AF-A0A430R7D6-F1
#
_entry.id   AF-A0A430R7D6-F1
#
_cell.length_a   1.000
_cell.length_b   1.000
_cell.length_c   1.000
_cell.angle_alpha   90.00
_cell.angle_beta   90.00
_cell.angle_gamma   90.00
#
_symmetry.space_group_name_H-M   'P 1'
#
loop_
_entity.id
_entity.type
_entity.pdbx_description
1 polymer ?
#
loop_
_entity_poly.entity_id
_entity_poly.type
_entity_poly.pdbx_seq_one_letter_code
_entity_poly.pdbx_strand_id
1 'polypeptide(L)'
;MVDAAQRLAELDGILTDLLGEAHLLGELPQAYRLVPLPLDEPEVAAKALAWAREAPNPEGWPPVYALFLQGRPVRLLLPGREVEIGAQAA
;
A
#
# COMPACT_ATOMS: atom_id res chain seq x y z
N MET A 1 -21.00 -6.63 -7.06
CA MET A 1 -20.27 -5.88 -6.01
C MET A 1 -18.95 -6.60 -5.84
N VAL A 2 -17.83 -5.90 -5.98
CA VAL A 2 -16.51 -6.49 -5.71
C VAL A 2 -16.37 -6.62 -4.19
N ASP A 3 -15.89 -7.76 -3.70
CA ASP A 3 -15.58 -7.92 -2.28
C ASP A 3 -14.33 -7.08 -1.95
N ALA A 4 -14.46 -6.15 -1.01
CA ALA A 4 -13.37 -5.28 -0.59
C ALA A 4 -12.14 -6.08 -0.11
N ALA A 5 -12.33 -7.24 0.53
CA ALA A 5 -11.23 -8.10 0.95
C ALA A 5 -10.49 -8.69 -0.25
N GLN A 6 -11.22 -9.17 -1.26
CA GLN A 6 -10.63 -9.66 -2.50
C GLN A 6 -9.90 -8.55 -3.25
N ARG A 7 -10.49 -7.35 -3.31
CA ARG A 7 -9.87 -6.20 -3.97
C ARG A 7 -8.56 -5.77 -3.30
N LEU A 8 -8.48 -5.82 -1.97
CA LEU A 8 -7.24 -5.54 -1.25
C LEU A 8 -6.13 -6.55 -1.60
N ALA A 9 -6.48 -7.84 -1.72
CA ALA A 9 -5.51 -8.86 -2.13
C ALA A 9 -4.99 -8.63 -3.56
N GLU A 10 -5.85 -8.17 -4.48
CA GLU A 10 -5.42 -7.78 -5.84
C GLU A 10 -4.46 -6.59 -5.81
N LEU A 11 -4.78 -5.54 -5.05
CA LEU A 11 -3.96 -4.34 -4.93
C LEU A 11 -2.59 -4.65 -4.29
N ASP A 12 -2.56 -5.54 -3.29
CA ASP A 12 -1.32 -6.03 -2.68
C ASP A 12 -0.44 -6.77 -3.70
N GLY A 13 -1.04 -7.60 -4.55
CA GLY A 13 -0.32 -8.27 -5.65
C GLY A 13 0.30 -7.26 -6.62
N ILE A 14 -0.50 -6.30 -7.10
CA ILE A 14 -0.05 -5.24 -8.02
C ILE A 14 1.11 -4.45 -7.42
N LEU A 15 1.02 -4.09 -6.14
CA LEU A 15 2.10 -3.34 -5.49
C LEU A 15 3.36 -4.20 -5.33
N THR A 16 3.23 -5.46 -4.94
CA THR A 16 4.37 -6.37 -4.75
C THR A 16 5.17 -6.52 -6.05
N ASP A 17 4.47 -6.74 -7.16
CA ASP A 17 5.08 -6.84 -8.48
C ASP A 17 5.83 -5.54 -8.84
N LEU A 18 5.17 -4.40 -8.66
CA LEU A 18 5.75 -3.09 -8.98
C LEU A 18 6.96 -2.75 -8.10
N LEU A 19 6.91 -3.05 -6.80
CA LEU A 19 8.04 -2.80 -5.89
C LEU A 19 9.27 -3.61 -6.31
N GLY A 20 9.05 -4.83 -6.81
CA GLY A 20 10.10 -5.68 -7.38
C GLY A 20 10.68 -5.09 -8.66
N GLU A 21 9.83 -4.71 -9.63
CA GLU A 21 10.27 -4.14 -10.91
C GLU A 21 11.02 -2.81 -10.73
N ALA A 22 10.50 -1.91 -9.90
CA ALA A 22 11.03 -0.57 -9.68
C ALA A 22 12.23 -0.54 -8.71
N HIS A 23 12.70 -1.70 -8.21
CA HIS A 23 13.77 -1.82 -7.22
C HIS A 23 13.51 -1.00 -5.93
N LEU A 24 12.24 -0.68 -5.64
CA LEU A 24 11.82 0.13 -4.51
C LEU A 24 11.77 -0.65 -3.19
N LEU A 25 12.02 -1.96 -3.23
CA LEU A 25 12.14 -2.79 -2.04
C LEU A 25 13.21 -2.26 -1.06
N GLY A 26 14.28 -1.63 -1.57
CA GLY A 26 15.32 -1.02 -0.72
C GLY A 26 14.87 0.23 0.04
N GLU A 27 13.79 0.88 -0.39
CA GLU A 27 13.22 2.04 0.29
C GLU A 27 12.30 1.64 1.44
N LEU A 28 11.83 0.40 1.49
CA LEU A 28 10.92 -0.05 2.54
C LEU A 28 11.69 -0.40 3.82
N PRO A 29 11.08 -0.21 5.01
CA PRO A 29 11.65 -0.72 6.25
C PRO A 29 11.87 -2.24 6.17
N GLN A 30 12.83 -2.78 6.92
CA GLN A 30 13.11 -4.22 6.94
C GLN A 30 11.88 -5.06 7.33
N ALA A 31 11.04 -4.52 8.22
CA ALA A 31 9.75 -5.07 8.57
C ALA A 31 8.74 -3.92 8.64
N TYR A 32 7.55 -4.13 8.09
CA TYR A 32 6.51 -3.12 8.02
C TYR A 32 5.15 -3.78 7.87
N ARG A 33 4.10 -3.00 8.14
CA ARG A 33 2.75 -3.37 7.77
C ARG A 33 2.28 -2.52 6.60
N LEU A 34 1.99 -3.18 5.49
CA LEU A 34 1.40 -2.53 4.34
C LEU A 34 -0.09 -2.24 4.58
N VAL A 35 -0.52 -1.04 4.17
CA VAL A 35 -1.93 -0.64 4.18
C VAL A 35 -2.27 -0.01 2.82
N PRO A 36 -2.94 -0.75 1.92
CA PRO A 36 -3.42 -0.21 0.66
C PRO A 36 -4.54 0.81 0.88
N LEU A 37 -4.40 1.99 0.28
CA LEU A 37 -5.38 3.07 0.33
C LEU A 37 -5.76 3.48 -1.11
N PRO A 38 -6.72 2.78 -1.75
CA PRO A 38 -7.30 3.23 -3.01
C PRO A 38 -8.19 4.44 -2.77
N LEU A 39 -7.72 5.61 -3.24
CA LEU A 39 -8.37 6.90 -2.98
C LEU A 39 -9.69 7.07 -3.75
N ASP A 40 -9.88 6.29 -4.81
CA ASP A 40 -11.08 6.24 -5.65
C ASP A 40 -12.01 5.04 -5.36
N GLU A 41 -11.64 4.17 -4.41
CA GLU A 41 -12.45 3.02 -3.96
C GLU A 41 -12.70 3.12 -2.43
N PRO A 42 -13.62 3.99 -1.97
CA PRO A 42 -13.74 4.35 -0.56
C PRO A 42 -14.13 3.19 0.35
N GLU A 43 -14.96 2.25 -0.10
CA GLU A 43 -15.33 1.05 0.66
C GLU A 43 -14.11 0.13 0.91
N VAL A 44 -13.21 0.05 -0.07
CA VAL A 44 -12.00 -0.75 -0.01
C VAL A 44 -10.98 -0.11 0.94
N ALA A 45 -10.78 1.22 0.82
CA ALA A 45 -9.93 1.98 1.73
C ALA A 45 -10.42 1.92 3.19
N ALA A 46 -11.73 2.05 3.41
CA ALA A 46 -12.32 1.93 4.75
C ALA A 46 -12.07 0.55 5.36
N LYS A 47 -12.17 -0.52 4.54
CA LYS A 47 -11.88 -1.90 4.97
C LYS A 47 -10.40 -2.06 5.37
N ALA A 48 -9.47 -1.55 4.57
CA ALA A 48 -8.04 -1.60 4.88
C ALA A 48 -7.70 -0.89 6.21
N LEU A 49 -8.25 0.32 6.40
CA LEU A 49 -8.06 1.09 7.63
C LEU A 49 -8.69 0.41 8.85
N ALA A 50 -9.86 -0.20 8.69
CA ALA A 50 -10.49 -0.97 9.76
C ALA A 50 -9.59 -2.14 10.20
N TRP A 51 -9.09 -2.92 9.25
CA TRP A 51 -8.14 -4.01 9.54
C TRP A 51 -6.84 -3.52 10.17
N ALA A 52 -6.30 -2.39 9.70
CA ALA A 52 -5.11 -1.76 10.27
C ALA A 52 -5.32 -1.35 11.74
N ARG A 53 -6.54 -0.95 12.11
CA ARG A 53 -6.92 -0.61 13.50
C ARG A 53 -7.19 -1.83 14.37
N GLU A 54 -7.83 -2.85 13.82
CA GLU A 54 -8.28 -4.03 14.59
C GLU A 54 -7.13 -4.92 15.06
N ALA A 55 -6.06 -5.00 14.28
CA ALA A 55 -4.83 -5.69 14.69
C ALA A 55 -3.76 -4.64 14.98
N PRO A 56 -3.28 -4.45 16.23
CA PRO A 56 -2.13 -3.58 16.46
C PRO A 56 -0.89 -4.15 15.75
N ASN A 57 -0.04 -3.27 15.23
CA ASN A 57 1.19 -3.70 14.59
C ASN A 57 2.13 -4.34 15.63
N PRO A 58 2.88 -5.39 15.27
CA PRO A 58 3.99 -5.86 16.08
C PRO A 58 4.97 -4.72 16.38
N GLU A 59 5.67 -4.84 17.52
CA GLU A 59 6.73 -3.89 17.86
C GLU A 59 7.78 -3.83 16.74
N GLY A 60 8.18 -2.62 16.34
CA GLY A 60 9.14 -2.41 15.25
C GLY A 60 8.57 -2.51 13.84
N TRP A 61 7.26 -2.75 13.66
CA TRP A 61 6.62 -2.80 12.34
C TRP A 61 5.84 -1.51 12.06
N PRO A 62 6.47 -0.47 11.51
CA PRO A 62 5.76 0.75 11.14
C PRO A 62 4.71 0.49 10.06
N PRO A 63 3.62 1.27 10.03
CA PRO A 63 2.73 1.28 8.89
C PRO A 63 3.41 1.92 7.68
N VAL A 64 3.18 1.32 6.52
CA VAL A 64 3.50 1.88 5.20
C VAL A 64 2.20 1.96 4.43
N TYR A 65 1.78 3.18 4.08
CA TYR A 65 0.55 3.39 3.33
C TYR A 65 0.87 3.46 1.84
N ALA A 66 0.24 2.61 1.05
CA ALA A 66 0.35 2.68 -0.40
C ALA A 66 -0.89 3.39 -0.95
N LEU A 67 -0.70 4.57 -1.52
CA LEU A 67 -1.79 5.31 -2.16
C LEU A 67 -2.01 4.73 -3.55
N PHE A 68 -3.26 4.38 -3.85
CA PHE A 68 -3.67 3.93 -5.17
C PHE A 68 -4.66 4.92 -5.79
N LEU A 69 -4.57 5.05 -7.11
CA LEU A 69 -5.56 5.69 -7.96
C LEU A 69 -5.77 4.82 -9.19
N GLN A 70 -7.03 4.56 -9.54
CA GLN A 70 -7.42 3.76 -10.69
C GLN A 70 -6.75 2.36 -10.68
N GLY A 71 -6.65 1.77 -9.49
CA GLY A 71 -6.02 0.46 -9.27
C GLY A 71 -4.49 0.43 -9.42
N ARG A 72 -3.82 1.57 -9.56
CA ARG A 72 -2.35 1.66 -9.65
C ARG A 72 -1.77 2.38 -8.44
N PRO A 73 -0.65 1.90 -7.87
CA PRO A 73 0.02 2.61 -6.80
C PRO A 73 0.70 3.87 -7.36
N VAL A 74 0.52 4.99 -6.69
CA VAL A 74 1.07 6.30 -7.10
C VAL A 74 2.13 6.81 -6.13
N ARG A 75 2.04 6.42 -4.85
CA ARG A 75 2.94 6.90 -3.81
C ARG A 75 2.92 5.97 -2.61
N LEU A 76 4.07 5.87 -1.94
CA LEU A 76 4.20 5.25 -0.62
C LEU A 76 4.42 6.33 0.41
N LEU A 77 3.67 6.27 1.51
CA LEU A 77 3.89 7.06 2.70
C LEU A 77 4.57 6.17 3.73
N LEU A 78 5.85 6.44 3.96
CA LEU A 78 6.67 5.78 4.96
C LEU A 78 6.74 6.68 6.21
N PRO A 79 7.15 6.15 7.38
CA PRO A 79 7.40 6.98 8.53
C PRO A 79 8.41 8.09 8.22
N GLY A 80 7.94 9.35 8.23
CA GLY A 80 8.77 10.53 8.05
C GLY A 80 9.19 10.85 6.60
N ARG A 81 8.73 10.09 5.59
CA ARG A 81 9.04 10.39 4.18
C ARG A 81 8.00 9.83 3.20
N GLU A 82 8.00 10.37 2.00
CA GLU A 82 7.17 9.92 0.89
C GLU A 82 8.05 9.41 -0.25
N VAL A 83 7.63 8.35 -0.92
CA VAL A 83 8.29 7.79 -2.10
C VAL A 83 7.29 7.77 -3.25
N GLU A 84 7.59 8.51 -4.30
CA GLU A 84 6.75 8.55 -5.50
C GLU A 84 6.94 7.28 -6.33
N ILE A 85 5.83 6.68 -6.73
CA ILE A 85 5.82 5.52 -7.64
C ILE A 85 5.43 6.06 -9.02
N GLY A 86 6.38 6.11 -9.95
CA GLY A 86 6.08 6.43 -11.35
C GLY A 86 6.67 7.72 -11.94
N ALA A 87 7.87 8.16 -11.52
CA ALA A 87 8.63 9.17 -12.26
C ALA A 87 9.75 8.59 -13.17
N GLN A 88 9.70 7.29 -13.48
CA GLN A 88 10.62 6.64 -14.42
C GLN A 88 9.87 5.94 -15.55
N ALA A 89 9.16 6.73 -16.35
CA ALA A 89 8.80 6.40 -17.72
C ALA A 89 8.43 7.70 -18.44
N ALA A 90 9.46 8.48 -18.78
CA ALA A 90 9.38 9.50 -19.82
C ALA A 90 10.14 8.97 -21.05
#